data_AF-A0A920BFL9-F1
#
_entry.id   AF-A0A920BFL9-F1
#
_cell.length_a   1.000
_cell.length_b   1.000
_cell.length_c   1.000
_cell.angle_alpha   90.00
_cell.angle_beta   90.00
_cell.angle_gamma   90.00
#
_symmetry.space_group_name_H-M   'P 1'
#
loop_
_entity.id
_entity.type
_entity.pdbx_description
1 polymer ?
#
loop_
_entity_poly.entity_id
_entity_poly.type
_entity_poly.pdbx_seq_one_letter_code
_entity_poly.pdbx_strand_id
1 'polypeptide(L)'
;MKDDRSTLAAVCWKTVAGNLVVQPEEGLEVIASGRLTTFAGQSKYQIVVSQMEIAGEGALLKQLEERRRQLAAEGLFDADRKKKIPSMPSVIGVVTSPAGAVISDILHRLSDRFGVRVLIWGTLVQGQSAAPQVAAAILV
;
A
#
# COMPACT_ATOMS: atom_id res chain seq x y z
N MET A 1 8.06 26.06 1.62
CA MET A 1 7.37 24.83 2.08
C MET A 1 6.71 25.13 3.41
N LYS A 2 5.50 24.60 3.62
CA LYS A 2 4.71 24.85 4.81
C LYS A 2 4.26 23.50 5.38
N ASP A 3 4.31 23.37 6.70
CA ASP A 3 3.66 22.30 7.44
C ASP A 3 2.53 22.89 8.30
N ASP A 4 1.91 22.07 9.16
CA ASP A 4 0.80 22.47 10.02
C ASP A 4 1.10 23.66 10.96
N ARG A 5 2.38 23.88 11.32
CA ARG A 5 2.78 24.82 12.38
C ARG A 5 3.81 25.85 11.94
N SER A 6 4.47 25.63 10.82
CA SER A 6 5.70 26.33 10.44
C SER A 6 5.83 26.49 8.93
N THR A 7 6.63 27.46 8.52
CA THR A 7 7.02 27.66 7.12
C THR A 7 8.53 27.72 7.03
N LEU A 8 9.09 26.96 6.10
CA LEU A 8 10.52 26.92 5.80
C LEU A 8 10.76 27.34 4.35
N ALA A 9 11.71 28.24 4.14
CA ALA A 9 12.16 28.61 2.80
C ALA A 9 12.84 27.41 2.14
N ALA A 10 12.46 27.10 0.92
CA ALA A 10 13.04 26.02 0.13
C ALA A 10 13.59 26.60 -1.18
N VAL A 11 14.83 26.25 -1.50
CA VAL A 11 15.51 26.66 -2.74
C VAL A 11 15.80 25.41 -3.55
N CYS A 12 15.35 25.37 -4.80
CA CYS A 12 15.70 24.32 -5.74
C CYS A 12 16.47 24.96 -6.90
N TRP A 13 17.70 24.49 -7.14
CA TRP A 13 18.52 24.99 -8.24
C TRP A 13 18.02 24.45 -9.57
N LYS A 14 18.14 25.23 -10.64
CA LYS A 14 17.65 24.89 -11.98
C LYS A 14 18.08 23.48 -12.46
N THR A 15 19.32 23.08 -12.20
CA THR A 15 19.85 21.76 -12.55
C THR A 15 19.15 20.62 -11.81
N VAL A 16 18.78 20.84 -10.54
CA VAL A 16 18.05 19.85 -9.74
C VAL A 16 16.58 19.86 -10.15
N ALA A 17 15.97 21.03 -10.29
CA ALA A 17 14.56 21.21 -10.65
C ALA A 17 14.19 20.48 -11.96
N GLY A 18 15.06 20.55 -12.97
CA GLY A 18 14.86 19.84 -14.24
C GLY A 18 14.95 18.31 -14.14
N ASN A 19 15.60 17.79 -13.09
CA ASN A 19 15.78 16.35 -12.85
C ASN A 19 14.86 15.82 -11.73
N LEU A 20 13.96 16.64 -11.19
CA LEU A 20 13.01 16.17 -10.19
C LEU A 20 11.99 15.24 -10.84
N VAL A 21 11.76 14.09 -10.21
CA VAL A 21 10.72 13.12 -10.60
C VAL A 21 9.32 13.72 -10.45
N VAL A 22 9.18 14.66 -9.52
CA VAL A 22 7.93 15.36 -9.21
C VAL A 22 8.18 16.86 -9.34
N GLN A 23 7.43 17.51 -10.23
CA GLN A 23 7.48 18.96 -10.35
C GLN A 23 6.65 19.60 -9.23
N PRO A 24 7.18 20.63 -8.54
CA PRO A 24 6.45 21.29 -7.47
C PRO A 24 5.26 22.07 -8.03
N GLU A 25 4.06 21.71 -7.58
CA GLU A 25 2.80 22.40 -7.86
C GLU A 25 2.20 22.99 -6.57
N GLU A 26 1.44 24.08 -6.69
CA GLU A 26 0.78 24.69 -5.54
C GLU A 26 -0.26 23.73 -4.95
N GLY A 27 -0.20 23.50 -3.64
CA GLY A 27 -1.07 22.55 -2.95
C GLY A 27 -0.60 21.09 -2.97
N LEU A 28 0.53 20.78 -3.64
CA LEU A 28 1.09 19.43 -3.66
C LEU A 28 1.80 19.11 -2.34
N GLU A 29 1.39 18.02 -1.70
CA GLU A 29 2.07 17.50 -0.52
C GLU A 29 3.32 16.72 -0.98
N VAL A 30 4.49 17.08 -0.45
CA VAL A 30 5.77 16.52 -0.91
C VAL A 30 6.72 16.23 0.25
N ILE A 31 7.50 15.15 0.10
CA ILE A 31 8.69 14.89 0.90
C ILE A 31 9.86 15.49 0.12
N ALA A 32 10.45 16.55 0.65
CA ALA A 32 11.65 17.17 0.08
C ALA A 32 12.88 16.81 0.93
N SER A 33 13.91 16.26 0.29
CA SER A 33 15.19 15.93 0.90
C SER A 33 16.27 16.90 0.41
N GLY A 34 17.19 17.29 1.29
CA GLY A 34 18.18 18.31 0.94
C GLY A 34 19.03 18.75 2.11
N ARG A 35 19.84 19.80 1.89
CA ARG A 35 20.74 20.35 2.90
C ARG A 35 20.13 21.58 3.56
N LEU A 36 20.02 21.58 4.88
CA LEU A 36 19.66 22.77 5.64
C LEU A 36 20.84 23.76 5.65
N THR A 37 20.56 25.02 5.32
CA THR A 37 21.53 26.11 5.25
C THR A 37 20.98 27.33 5.97
N THR A 38 21.86 28.10 6.60
CA THR A 38 21.51 29.35 7.27
C THR A 38 21.89 30.54 6.39
N PHE A 39 20.98 31.51 6.28
CA PHE A 39 21.30 32.80 5.66
C PHE A 39 21.77 33.76 6.75
N ALA A 40 23.10 33.86 6.92
CA ALA A 40 23.73 34.54 8.04
C ALA A 40 23.29 36.01 8.23
N GLY A 41 22.91 36.70 7.16
CA GLY A 41 22.45 38.10 7.24
C GLY A 41 21.04 38.30 7.79
N GLN A 42 20.23 37.25 7.93
CA GLN A 42 18.83 37.36 8.41
C GLN A 42 18.47 36.34 9.49
N SER A 43 19.42 35.51 9.98
CA SER A 43 19.16 34.42 10.94
C SER A 43 18.01 33.49 10.53
N LYS A 44 17.80 33.31 9.22
CA LYS A 44 16.75 32.44 8.67
C LYS A 44 17.34 31.12 8.21
N TYR A 45 16.59 30.06 8.45
CA TYR A 45 16.87 28.72 7.94
C TYR A 45 16.22 28.55 6.56
N GLN A 46 16.94 27.89 5.65
CA GLN A 46 16.41 27.46 4.36
C GLN A 46 16.90 26.06 4.03
N ILE A 47 16.12 25.29 3.29
CA ILE A 47 16.55 24.00 2.74
C ILE A 47 16.92 24.16 1.27
N VAL A 48 18.08 23.64 0.88
CA VAL A 48 18.45 23.46 -0.52
C VAL A 48 17.99 22.07 -0.93
N VAL A 49 16.93 21.99 -1.72
CA VAL A 49 16.29 20.74 -2.14
C VAL A 49 17.17 20.02 -3.16
N SER A 50 17.45 18.74 -2.90
CA SER A 50 18.16 17.84 -3.82
C SER A 50 17.25 16.77 -4.42
N GLN A 51 16.18 16.38 -3.72
CA GLN A 51 15.21 15.38 -4.18
C GLN A 51 13.81 15.73 -3.67
N MET A 52 12.78 15.41 -4.45
CA MET A 52 11.38 15.63 -4.10
C MET A 52 10.52 14.47 -4.56
N GLU A 53 9.65 14.01 -3.68
CA GLU A 53 8.68 12.93 -3.92
C GLU A 53 7.31 13.37 -3.40
N ILE A 54 6.22 12.84 -3.98
CA ILE A 54 4.86 13.13 -3.49
C ILE A 54 4.71 12.52 -2.10
N ALA A 55 4.32 13.32 -1.12
CA ALA A 55 3.96 12.86 0.21
C ALA A 55 2.52 12.33 0.20
N GLY A 56 2.24 11.37 1.08
CA GLY A 56 0.88 10.95 1.41
C GLY A 56 0.31 9.80 0.56
N GLU A 57 -1.01 9.62 0.69
CA GLU A 57 -1.80 8.54 0.08
C GLU A 57 -1.66 8.48 -1.45
N GLY A 58 -1.36 9.61 -2.10
CA GLY A 58 -1.22 9.69 -3.56
C GLY A 58 -0.08 8.85 -4.14
N ALA A 59 1.07 8.74 -3.45
CA ALA A 59 2.17 7.90 -3.90
C ALA A 59 1.82 6.40 -3.79
N LEU A 60 1.18 6.01 -2.68
CA LEU A 60 0.71 4.64 -2.47
C LEU A 60 -0.42 4.28 -3.44
N LEU A 61 -1.36 5.21 -3.68
CA LEU A 61 -2.46 5.06 -4.62
C LEU A 61 -1.92 4.91 -6.05
N LYS A 62 -0.93 5.71 -6.44
CA LYS A 62 -0.27 5.60 -7.75
C LYS A 62 0.40 4.24 -7.91
N GLN A 63 1.12 3.76 -6.89
CA GLN A 63 1.71 2.40 -6.91
C GLN A 63 0.64 1.30 -6.99
N LEU A 64 -0.48 1.47 -6.28
CA LEU A 64 -1.62 0.55 -6.31
C LEU A 64 -2.26 0.51 -7.70
N GLU A 65 -2.52 1.67 -8.31
CA GLU A 65 -3.09 1.79 -9.64
C GLU A 65 -2.17 1.21 -10.71
N GLU A 66 -0.87 1.47 -10.63
CA GLU A 66 0.13 0.92 -11.55
C GLU A 66 0.17 -0.61 -11.46
N ARG A 67 0.23 -1.16 -10.24
CA ARG A 67 0.13 -2.62 -10.01
C ARG A 67 -1.18 -3.19 -10.53
N ARG A 68 -2.31 -2.53 -10.25
CA ARG A 68 -3.63 -2.97 -10.70
C ARG A 68 -3.69 -2.99 -12.22
N ARG A 69 -3.14 -1.99 -12.91
CA ARG A 69 -3.09 -1.93 -14.37
C ARG A 69 -2.22 -3.04 -14.95
N GLN A 70 -1.07 -3.32 -14.35
CA GLN A 70 -0.20 -4.43 -14.75
C GLN A 70 -0.92 -5.79 -14.61
N LEU A 71 -1.48 -6.08 -13.43
CA LEU A 71 -2.20 -7.33 -13.17
C LEU A 71 -3.49 -7.46 -14.03
N ALA A 72 -4.14 -6.34 -14.35
CA ALA A 72 -5.26 -6.31 -15.28
C ALA A 72 -4.82 -6.62 -16.72
N ALA A 73 -3.68 -6.10 -17.16
CA ALA A 73 -3.13 -6.39 -18.48
C ALA A 73 -2.71 -7.87 -18.62
N GLU A 74 -2.33 -8.52 -17.53
CA GLU A 74 -2.12 -9.97 -17.46
C GLU A 74 -3.43 -10.78 -17.49
N GLY A 75 -4.59 -10.13 -17.54
CA GLY A 75 -5.91 -10.77 -17.54
C GLY A 75 -6.25 -11.47 -16.22
N LEU A 76 -5.58 -11.13 -15.10
CA LEU A 76 -5.83 -11.77 -13.80
C LEU A 76 -7.21 -11.42 -13.22
N PHE A 77 -7.83 -10.35 -13.71
CA PHE A 77 -9.13 -9.88 -13.25
C PHE A 77 -10.29 -10.18 -14.22
N ASP A 78 -10.00 -10.87 -15.33
CA ASP A 78 -10.98 -11.15 -16.37
C ASP A 78 -12.17 -11.94 -15.82
N ALA A 79 -13.37 -11.52 -16.22
CA ALA A 79 -14.62 -12.16 -15.76
C ALA A 79 -14.66 -13.64 -16.14
N ASP A 80 -14.09 -14.00 -17.30
CA ASP A 80 -14.04 -15.38 -17.81
C ASP A 80 -13.21 -16.32 -16.93
N ARG A 81 -12.29 -15.77 -16.11
CA ARG A 81 -11.51 -16.55 -15.14
C ARG A 81 -12.22 -16.71 -13.80
N LYS A 82 -13.29 -15.95 -13.55
CA LYS A 82 -14.03 -16.03 -12.29
C LYS A 82 -14.93 -17.26 -12.28
N LYS A 83 -14.81 -18.07 -11.23
CA LYS A 83 -15.72 -19.18 -11.00
C LYS A 83 -17.04 -18.66 -10.43
N LYS A 84 -18.16 -19.22 -10.90
CA LYS A 84 -19.49 -18.89 -10.38
C LYS A 84 -19.57 -19.29 -8.91
N ILE A 85 -19.94 -18.36 -8.05
CA ILE A 85 -20.07 -18.62 -6.62
C ILE A 85 -21.34 -19.45 -6.39
N PRO A 86 -21.26 -20.62 -5.72
CA PRO A 86 -22.44 -21.42 -5.42
C PRO A 86 -23.35 -20.68 -4.43
N SER A 87 -24.66 -20.91 -4.52
CA SER A 87 -25.65 -20.33 -3.60
C SER A 87 -25.51 -20.83 -2.16
N MET A 88 -25.00 -22.07 -1.99
CA MET A 88 -24.67 -22.65 -0.70
C MET A 88 -23.36 -23.44 -0.79
N PRO A 89 -22.30 -23.05 -0.06
CA PRO A 89 -21.06 -23.82 -0.03
C PRO A 89 -21.18 -25.03 0.89
N SER A 90 -20.79 -26.22 0.41
CA SER A 90 -20.70 -27.43 1.26
C SER A 90 -19.45 -27.45 2.14
N VAL A 91 -18.38 -26.79 1.68
CA VAL A 91 -17.09 -26.70 2.35
C VAL A 91 -16.52 -25.29 2.17
N ILE A 92 -15.96 -24.71 3.23
CA ILE A 92 -15.24 -23.44 3.19
C ILE A 92 -13.79 -23.66 3.58
N GLY A 93 -12.86 -23.30 2.68
CA GLY A 93 -11.43 -23.24 2.98
C GLY A 93 -11.05 -21.87 3.55
N VAL A 94 -10.36 -21.86 4.68
CA VAL A 94 -9.90 -20.65 5.38
C VAL A 94 -8.38 -20.70 5.46
N VAL A 95 -7.71 -19.86 4.68
CA VAL A 95 -6.26 -19.67 4.75
C VAL A 95 -5.98 -18.45 5.62
N THR A 96 -5.40 -18.66 6.80
CA THR A 96 -5.16 -17.58 7.76
C THR A 96 -3.99 -17.91 8.69
N SER A 97 -3.55 -16.94 9.49
CA SER A 97 -2.56 -17.19 10.54
C SER A 97 -3.12 -18.15 11.59
N PRO A 98 -2.34 -19.15 12.05
CA PRO A 98 -2.78 -20.08 13.09
C PRO A 98 -2.94 -19.42 14.47
N ALA A 99 -2.51 -18.16 14.64
CA ALA A 99 -2.57 -17.44 15.91
C ALA A 99 -3.85 -16.59 16.05
N GLY A 100 -4.63 -16.87 17.11
CA GLY A 100 -5.57 -15.91 17.70
C GLY A 100 -7.06 -16.21 17.56
N ALA A 101 -7.86 -15.26 18.08
CA ALA A 101 -9.33 -15.31 18.16
C ALA A 101 -10.05 -15.23 16.79
N VAL A 102 -9.33 -14.92 15.70
CA VAL A 102 -9.90 -14.80 14.36
C VAL A 102 -10.51 -16.12 13.88
N ILE A 103 -9.84 -17.25 14.17
CA ILE A 103 -10.38 -18.57 13.83
C ILE A 103 -11.69 -18.81 14.58
N SER A 104 -11.71 -18.50 15.88
CA SER A 104 -12.91 -18.63 16.70
C SER A 104 -14.05 -17.74 16.22
N ASP A 105 -13.78 -16.50 15.80
CA ASP A 105 -14.79 -15.59 15.23
C ASP A 105 -15.34 -16.15 13.91
N ILE A 106 -14.48 -16.61 13.00
CA ILE A 106 -14.91 -17.23 11.73
C ILE A 106 -15.79 -18.45 11.99
N LEU A 107 -15.35 -19.36 12.87
CA LEU A 107 -16.11 -20.57 13.19
C LEU A 107 -17.44 -20.24 13.86
N HIS A 108 -17.46 -19.28 14.79
CA HIS A 108 -18.68 -18.85 15.46
C HIS A 108 -19.66 -18.23 14.47
N ARG A 109 -19.21 -17.29 13.63
CA ARG A 109 -20.02 -16.63 12.59
C ARG A 109 -20.57 -17.61 11.55
N LEU A 110 -19.78 -18.60 11.15
CA LEU A 110 -20.23 -19.64 10.24
C LEU A 110 -21.26 -20.54 10.91
N SER A 111 -21.02 -20.98 12.14
CA SER A 111 -21.96 -21.82 12.89
C SER A 111 -23.32 -21.14 13.13
N ASP A 112 -23.32 -19.83 13.38
CA ASP A 112 -24.51 -19.03 13.64
C ASP A 112 -25.35 -18.80 12.36
N ARG A 113 -24.72 -18.76 11.18
CA ARG A 113 -25.41 -18.55 9.89
C ARG A 113 -25.82 -19.84 9.20
N PHE A 114 -24.85 -20.72 8.97
CA PHE A 114 -25.03 -21.98 8.26
C PHE A 114 -23.90 -22.95 8.64
N GLY A 115 -24.28 -24.08 9.26
CA GLY A 115 -23.34 -25.14 9.62
C GLY A 115 -22.72 -25.77 8.37
N VAL A 116 -21.50 -25.36 8.04
CA VAL A 116 -20.73 -25.85 6.88
C VAL A 116 -19.38 -26.38 7.34
N ARG A 117 -18.85 -27.37 6.61
CA ARG A 117 -17.52 -27.91 6.93
C ARG A 117 -16.45 -26.85 6.66
N VAL A 118 -15.61 -26.57 7.64
CA VAL A 118 -14.51 -25.60 7.51
C VAL A 118 -13.18 -26.33 7.48
N LEU A 119 -12.34 -26.00 6.49
CA LEU A 119 -10.95 -26.43 6.40
C LEU A 119 -10.06 -25.23 6.75
N ILE A 120 -9.16 -25.39 7.69
CA ILE A 120 -8.26 -24.31 8.13
C ILE A 120 -6.84 -24.65 7.69
N TRP A 121 -6.23 -23.72 6.94
CA TRP A 121 -4.83 -23.80 6.54
C TRP A 121 -4.04 -22.67 7.20
N GLY A 122 -3.18 -23.02 8.15
CA GLY A 122 -2.31 -22.08 8.84
C GLY A 122 -1.20 -21.59 7.91
N THR A 123 -1.15 -20.29 7.61
CA THR A 123 -0.09 -19.68 6.79
C THR A 123 0.33 -18.33 7.35
N LEU A 124 1.53 -17.88 7.02
CA LEU A 124 1.90 -16.49 7.23
C LEU A 124 1.09 -15.60 6.27
N VAL A 125 0.38 -14.63 6.81
CA VAL A 125 -0.44 -13.67 6.04
C VAL A 125 0.29 -12.36 5.75
N GLN A 126 1.50 -12.18 6.32
CA GLN A 126 2.32 -10.99 6.16
C GLN A 126 3.82 -11.34 6.14
N GLY A 127 4.62 -10.44 5.55
CA GLY A 127 6.05 -10.65 5.36
C GLY A 127 6.40 -11.37 4.05
N GLN A 128 7.70 -11.45 3.74
CA GLN A 128 8.20 -11.98 2.47
C GLN A 128 7.81 -13.44 2.21
N SER A 129 7.68 -14.24 3.27
CA SER A 129 7.32 -15.67 3.18
C SER A 129 5.81 -15.91 2.99
N ALA A 130 4.97 -14.87 3.03
CA ALA A 130 3.51 -15.03 2.96
C ALA A 130 3.04 -15.50 1.58
N ALA A 131 3.46 -14.81 0.51
CA ALA A 131 3.02 -15.09 -0.85
C ALA A 131 3.20 -16.57 -1.27
N PRO A 132 4.38 -17.20 -1.12
CA PRO A 132 4.55 -18.60 -1.49
C PRO A 132 3.74 -19.56 -0.60
N GLN A 133 3.56 -19.25 0.69
CA GLN A 133 2.76 -20.09 1.60
C GLN A 133 1.27 -20.04 1.28
N VAL A 134 0.73 -18.85 1.01
CA VAL A 134 -0.67 -18.66 0.62
C VAL A 134 -0.95 -19.34 -0.71
N ALA A 135 -0.04 -19.21 -1.69
CA ALA A 135 -0.18 -19.88 -2.98
C ALA A 135 -0.21 -21.41 -2.82
N ALA A 136 0.68 -21.98 -2.00
CA ALA A 136 0.68 -23.41 -1.71
C ALA A 136 -0.61 -23.87 -1.04
N ALA A 137 -1.20 -23.07 -0.16
CA ALA A 137 -2.46 -23.40 0.52
C ALA A 137 -3.70 -23.36 -0.40
N ILE A 138 -3.66 -22.62 -1.50
CA ILE A 138 -4.78 -22.54 -2.47
C ILE A 138 -4.74 -23.66 -3.51
N LEU A 139 -3.55 -24.21 -3.78
CA LEU A 139 -3.34 -25.26 -4.80
C LEU A 139 -3.64 -26.69 -4.30
N VAL A 140 -4.02 -26.84 -3.04
CA VAL A 140 -4.40 -28.12 -2.39
C VAL A 140 -5.91 -28.23 -2.32
#